data_AF-A0A1B8Y2D2-F1
#
_entry.id   AF-A0A1B8Y2D2-F1
#
_cell.length_a   1.000
_cell.length_b   1.000
_cell.length_c   1.000
_cell.angle_alpha   90.00
_cell.angle_beta   90.00
_cell.angle_gamma   90.00
#
_symmetry.space_group_name_H-M   'P 1'
#
loop_
_entity.id
_entity.type
_entity.pdbx_description
1 polymer ?
#
loop_
_entity_poly.entity_id
_entity_poly.type
_entity_poly.pdbx_seq_one_letter_code
_entity_poly.pdbx_strand_id
1 'polypeptide(L)'
;MEIYRADEHRPPVMPRPSHPPEHLIGQWVSGQCEVRPAVLFLTRYLTFHGDGRTWEGYYQHYADPLCRQPTFTLFASGHYRQGPRSERVAGGTDMVFRVTRARATPLSPAAVQMLNASGPGGCGAAGRWAVGEEQDITETGGCQALGIRLPHTEYELFK
;
A
#
# COMPACT_ATOMS: atom_id res chain seq x y z
N MET A 1 11.79 -25.90 21.11
CA MET A 1 12.91 -24.97 21.45
C MET A 1 14.14 -25.83 21.66
N GLU A 2 14.91 -26.09 20.60
CA GLU A 2 16.13 -26.91 20.66
C GLU A 2 17.36 -26.00 20.60
N ILE A 3 17.87 -25.66 21.78
CA ILE A 3 19.17 -25.02 21.95
C ILE A 3 20.09 -26.11 22.51
N TYR A 4 20.49 -27.10 21.69
CA TYR A 4 21.27 -28.25 22.21
C TYR A 4 22.61 -28.49 21.51
N ARG A 5 23.06 -27.62 20.58
CA ARG A 5 24.29 -27.88 19.79
C ARG A 5 25.07 -26.61 19.41
N ALA A 6 25.22 -25.65 20.31
CA ALA A 6 26.15 -24.54 20.12
C ALA A 6 27.43 -24.81 20.91
N ASP A 7 28.59 -24.69 20.27
CA ASP A 7 29.90 -24.65 20.92
C ASP A 7 30.79 -23.57 20.28
N GLU A 8 31.97 -23.36 20.84
CA GLU A 8 32.92 -22.30 20.46
C GLU A 8 33.36 -22.39 18.98
N HIS A 9 33.27 -23.56 18.35
CA HIS A 9 33.62 -23.80 16.94
C HIS A 9 32.37 -23.95 16.04
N ARG A 10 31.17 -23.99 16.62
CA ARG A 10 29.89 -24.22 15.94
C ARG A 10 28.86 -23.22 16.46
N PRO A 11 28.80 -22.01 15.88
CA PRO A 11 27.80 -21.04 16.30
C PRO A 11 26.39 -21.60 16.08
N PRO A 12 25.42 -21.24 16.93
CA PRO A 12 24.04 -21.69 16.79
C PRO A 12 23.52 -21.30 15.41
N VAL A 13 23.24 -22.32 14.60
CA VAL A 13 22.57 -22.13 13.31
C VAL A 13 21.09 -21.89 13.62
N MET A 14 20.67 -20.62 13.59
CA MET A 14 19.25 -20.32 13.63
C MET A 14 18.59 -20.99 12.41
N PRO A 15 17.54 -21.81 12.61
CA PRO A 15 16.74 -22.28 11.50
C PRO A 15 16.27 -21.04 10.73
N ARG A 16 16.65 -20.93 9.45
CA ARG A 16 16.11 -19.87 8.60
C ARG A 16 14.59 -20.00 8.64
N PRO A 17 13.83 -18.94 8.98
CA PRO A 17 12.39 -18.99 8.83
C PRO A 17 12.09 -19.40 7.39
N SER A 18 11.57 -20.60 7.21
CA SER A 18 11.45 -21.21 5.89
C SER A 18 10.32 -20.58 5.08
N HIS A 19 9.48 -19.77 5.72
CA HIS A 19 8.24 -19.21 5.18
C HIS A 19 8.06 -17.78 5.72
N PRO A 20 7.60 -16.82 4.89
CA PRO A 20 7.11 -15.57 5.42
C PRO A 20 6.00 -15.87 6.42
N PRO A 21 5.85 -15.04 7.47
CA PRO A 21 4.85 -15.29 8.49
C PRO A 21 3.48 -15.42 7.80
N GLU A 22 2.74 -16.48 8.16
CA GLU A 22 1.44 -16.79 7.59
C GLU A 22 0.45 -15.60 7.77
N HIS A 23 0.72 -14.77 8.78
CA HIS A 23 0.01 -13.55 9.09
C HIS A 23 1.00 -12.38 9.13
N LEU A 24 0.68 -11.29 8.43
CA LEU A 24 1.39 -10.03 8.56
C LEU A 24 0.88 -9.30 9.80
N ILE A 25 1.81 -8.91 10.68
CA ILE A 25 1.51 -8.12 11.88
C ILE A 25 2.55 -7.01 11.96
N GLY A 26 2.08 -5.80 12.26
CA GLY A 26 2.94 -4.64 12.48
C GLY A 26 2.79 -3.59 11.39
N GLN A 27 3.85 -2.84 11.14
CA GLN A 27 3.82 -1.65 10.31
C GLN A 27 4.93 -1.69 9.25
N TRP A 28 4.62 -1.16 8.07
CA TRP A 28 5.59 -0.89 7.02
C TRP A 28 5.64 0.61 6.76
N VAL A 29 6.84 1.17 6.67
CA VAL A 29 7.05 2.59 6.37
C VAL A 29 8.08 2.70 5.27
N SER A 30 7.81 3.49 4.23
CA SER A 30 8.81 3.81 3.22
C SER A 30 10.01 4.50 3.86
N GLY A 31 11.20 3.93 3.69
CA GLY A 31 12.44 4.57 4.16
C GLY A 31 12.90 5.73 3.26
N GLN A 32 12.43 5.77 2.02
CA GLN A 32 12.79 6.75 0.98
C GLN A 32 11.60 6.95 0.03
N CYS A 33 11.69 7.93 -0.88
CA CYS A 33 10.70 8.11 -1.95
C CYS A 33 10.66 6.88 -2.88
N GLU A 34 9.48 6.29 -3.05
CA GLU A 34 9.29 5.10 -3.88
C GLU A 34 8.93 5.50 -5.31
N VAL A 35 9.67 4.99 -6.30
CA VAL A 35 9.36 5.17 -7.72
C VAL A 35 8.55 3.98 -8.22
N ARG A 36 7.31 4.22 -8.63
CA ARG A 36 6.41 3.18 -9.16
C ARG A 36 6.09 3.45 -10.63
N PRO A 37 6.19 2.46 -11.53
CA PRO A 37 5.96 2.66 -12.96
C PRO A 37 4.58 3.25 -13.33
N ALA A 38 3.55 3.07 -12.49
CA ALA A 38 2.17 3.45 -12.78
C ALA A 38 1.61 4.64 -11.96
N VAL A 39 2.29 5.08 -10.89
CA VAL A 39 1.72 6.02 -9.90
C VAL A 39 2.77 7.01 -9.36
N LEU A 40 3.68 7.42 -10.25
CA LEU A 40 4.97 8.11 -10.00
C LEU A 40 5.07 8.87 -8.65
N PHE A 41 6.09 8.46 -7.88
CA PHE A 41 6.58 8.99 -6.60
C PHE A 41 5.59 8.96 -5.43
N LEU A 42 5.85 8.06 -4.48
CA LEU A 42 5.05 7.97 -3.27
C LEU A 42 5.86 7.58 -2.04
N THR A 43 5.29 7.86 -0.88
CA THR A 43 5.66 7.23 0.39
C THR A 43 4.44 6.54 0.96
N ARG A 44 4.61 5.33 1.50
CA ARG A 44 3.56 4.52 2.08
C ARG A 44 3.80 4.25 3.56
N TYR A 45 2.71 4.21 4.30
CA TYR A 45 2.64 3.75 5.67
C TYR A 45 1.51 2.73 5.74
N LEU A 46 1.84 1.46 6.01
CA LEU A 46 0.89 0.36 6.04
C LEU A 46 0.84 -0.24 7.44
N THR A 47 -0.35 -0.60 7.89
CA THR A 47 -0.58 -1.36 9.11
C THR A 47 -1.22 -2.70 8.76
N PHE A 48 -0.66 -3.79 9.28
CA PHE A 48 -1.15 -5.13 9.09
C PHE A 48 -1.70 -5.70 10.40
N HIS A 49 -2.91 -6.24 10.33
CA HIS A 49 -3.58 -6.87 11.45
C HIS A 49 -3.67 -8.37 11.20
N GLY A 50 -2.99 -9.15 12.04
CA GLY A 50 -2.91 -10.60 11.90
C GLY A 50 -4.27 -11.28 12.06
N ASP A 51 -5.09 -10.76 12.97
CA ASP A 51 -6.45 -11.22 13.23
C ASP A 51 -7.38 -10.71 12.11
N GLY A 52 -7.96 -11.63 11.34
CA GLY A 52 -8.84 -11.29 10.21
C GLY A 52 -8.12 -10.93 8.90
N ARG A 53 -6.77 -10.95 8.90
CA ARG A 53 -5.91 -10.68 7.73
C ARG A 53 -6.30 -9.37 7.03
N THR A 54 -6.49 -8.33 7.82
CA THR A 54 -6.82 -6.99 7.32
C THR A 54 -5.59 -6.11 7.27
N TRP A 55 -5.69 -5.08 6.44
CA TRP A 55 -4.67 -4.07 6.34
C TRP A 55 -5.30 -2.72 6.04
N GLU A 56 -4.58 -1.68 6.42
CA GLU A 56 -4.87 -0.31 6.02
C GLU A 56 -3.56 0.38 5.67
N GLY A 57 -3.64 1.40 4.82
CA GLY A 57 -2.48 2.06 4.30
C GLY A 57 -2.76 3.51 3.93
N TYR A 58 -1.78 4.35 4.21
CA TYR A 58 -1.72 5.72 3.73
C TYR A 58 -0.61 5.83 2.70
N TYR A 59 -0.96 6.41 1.55
CA TYR A 59 -0.06 6.61 0.41
C TYR A 59 -0.05 8.10 0.11
N GLN A 60 1.08 8.75 0.37
CA GLN A 60 1.27 10.14 -0.02
C GLN A 60 1.96 10.17 -1.37
N HIS A 61 1.33 10.84 -2.33
CA HIS A 61 1.82 10.96 -3.71
C HIS A 61 2.47 12.32 -3.92
N TYR A 62 3.46 12.36 -4.81
CA TYR A 62 4.27 13.53 -5.06
C TYR A 62 4.48 13.75 -6.56
N ALA A 63 4.72 15.00 -6.95
CA ALA A 63 5.02 15.35 -8.34
C ALA A 63 6.51 15.13 -8.70
N ASP A 64 7.39 14.94 -7.70
CA ASP A 64 8.83 14.90 -7.88
C ASP A 64 9.49 13.68 -7.20
N PRO A 65 10.64 13.20 -7.73
CA PRO A 65 11.32 12.00 -7.24
C PRO A 65 11.95 12.14 -5.86
N LEU A 66 11.99 13.35 -5.30
CA LEU A 66 12.50 13.60 -3.96
C LEU A 66 11.37 13.72 -2.93
N CYS A 67 10.12 13.47 -3.35
CA CYS A 67 8.93 13.54 -2.49
C CYS A 67 8.81 14.89 -1.76
N ARG A 68 9.02 16.02 -2.46
CA ARG A 68 8.96 17.38 -1.89
C ARG A 68 7.68 18.14 -2.24
N GLN A 69 7.00 17.75 -3.30
CA GLN A 69 5.82 18.41 -3.85
C GLN A 69 4.61 17.47 -3.72
N PRO A 70 3.93 17.45 -2.57
CA PRO A 70 2.79 16.56 -2.36
C PRO A 70 1.62 16.93 -3.27
N THR A 71 0.99 15.92 -3.86
CA THR A 71 -0.14 16.11 -4.78
C THR A 71 -1.46 15.72 -4.13
N PHE A 72 -1.53 14.52 -3.56
CA PHE A 72 -2.67 14.00 -2.81
C PHE A 72 -2.24 12.87 -1.88
N THR A 73 -3.04 12.57 -0.86
CA THR A 73 -2.97 11.33 -0.09
C THR A 73 -4.10 10.39 -0.46
N LEU A 74 -3.81 9.10 -0.40
CA LEU A 74 -4.78 8.02 -0.54
C LEU A 74 -4.73 7.17 0.73
N PHE A 75 -5.87 7.05 1.39
CA PHE A 75 -6.12 5.97 2.34
C PHE A 75 -6.70 4.78 1.57
N ALA A 76 -6.21 3.58 1.84
CA ALA A 76 -6.76 2.34 1.29
C ALA A 76 -6.80 1.27 2.37
N SER A 77 -7.81 0.39 2.32
CA SER A 77 -7.90 -0.72 3.25
C SER A 77 -8.58 -1.94 2.62
N GLY A 78 -8.37 -3.09 3.24
CA GLY A 78 -9.03 -4.32 2.84
C GLY A 78 -8.45 -5.56 3.51
N HIS A 79 -8.34 -6.64 2.73
CA HIS A 79 -7.84 -7.92 3.22
C HIS A 79 -6.63 -8.36 2.42
N TYR A 80 -5.74 -9.11 3.07
CA TYR A 80 -4.59 -9.71 2.40
C TYR A 80 -4.63 -11.22 2.51
N ARG A 81 -3.96 -11.88 1.58
CA ARG A 81 -3.67 -13.31 1.64
C ARG A 81 -2.28 -13.58 1.10
N GLN A 82 -1.70 -14.69 1.51
CA GLN A 82 -0.47 -15.17 0.92
C GLN A 82 -0.75 -15.67 -0.50
N GLY A 83 0.04 -15.21 -1.46
CA GLY A 83 0.06 -15.69 -2.84
C GLY A 83 1.18 -16.71 -3.06
N PRO A 84 1.57 -16.95 -4.33
CA PRO A 84 2.62 -17.90 -4.65
C PRO A 84 4.00 -17.42 -4.19
N ARG A 85 4.95 -18.36 -4.14
CA ARG A 85 6.37 -18.01 -4.01
C ARG A 85 6.81 -17.23 -5.24
N SER A 86 7.69 -16.27 -5.03
CA SER A 86 8.25 -15.48 -6.13
C SER A 86 9.17 -16.37 -6.98
N GLU A 87 8.90 -16.41 -8.29
CA GLU A 87 9.80 -17.05 -9.26
C GLU A 87 11.09 -16.24 -9.48
N ARG A 88 11.04 -14.93 -9.19
CA ARG A 88 12.13 -13.99 -9.48
C ARG A 88 13.03 -13.74 -8.27
N VAL A 89 12.48 -13.81 -7.06
CA VAL A 89 13.22 -13.48 -5.83
C VAL A 89 13.26 -14.67 -4.90
N ALA A 90 14.44 -15.29 -4.78
CA ALA A 90 14.65 -16.44 -3.92
C ALA A 90 14.30 -16.12 -2.45
N GLY A 91 13.44 -16.95 -1.87
CA GLY A 91 12.87 -16.78 -0.53
C GLY A 91 11.70 -15.80 -0.44
N GLY A 92 11.40 -15.08 -1.53
CA GLY A 92 10.30 -14.13 -1.58
C GLY A 92 8.94 -14.80 -1.79
N THR A 93 7.90 -14.14 -1.31
CA THR A 93 6.50 -14.53 -1.52
C THR A 93 5.69 -13.32 -1.94
N ASP A 94 4.84 -13.49 -2.93
CA ASP A 94 3.92 -12.44 -3.35
C ASP A 94 2.72 -12.43 -2.41
N MET A 95 2.52 -11.32 -1.71
CA MET A 95 1.34 -11.06 -0.91
C MET A 95 0.29 -10.40 -1.79
N VAL A 96 -0.95 -10.85 -1.65
CA VAL A 96 -2.08 -10.42 -2.47
C VAL A 96 -3.00 -9.56 -1.62
N PHE A 97 -3.01 -8.27 -1.89
CA PHE A 97 -3.80 -7.27 -1.18
C PHE A 97 -5.06 -6.95 -1.96
N ARG A 98 -6.22 -7.36 -1.45
CA ARG A 98 -7.51 -6.95 -2.01
C ARG A 98 -7.92 -5.64 -1.35
N VAL A 99 -8.01 -4.60 -2.16
CA VAL A 99 -8.42 -3.27 -1.74
C VAL A 99 -9.93 -3.17 -1.92
N THR A 100 -10.63 -2.80 -0.85
CA THR A 100 -12.11 -2.74 -0.85
C THR A 100 -12.63 -1.36 -0.47
N ARG A 101 -11.85 -0.55 0.22
CA ARG A 101 -12.19 0.83 0.58
C ARG A 101 -11.04 1.75 0.24
N ALA A 102 -11.37 2.96 -0.18
CA ALA A 102 -10.38 4.02 -0.27
C ALA A 102 -10.99 5.40 -0.07
N ARG A 103 -10.15 6.31 0.41
CA ARG A 103 -10.46 7.74 0.56
C ARG A 103 -9.29 8.53 0.01
N ALA A 104 -9.56 9.68 -0.62
CA ALA A 104 -8.51 10.54 -1.16
C ALA A 104 -8.60 11.94 -0.55
N THR A 105 -7.46 12.60 -0.44
CA THR A 105 -7.34 13.98 0.03
C THR A 105 -6.39 14.73 -0.89
N PRO A 106 -6.84 15.71 -1.69
CA PRO A 106 -5.95 16.49 -2.51
C PRO A 106 -5.13 17.47 -1.64
N LEU A 107 -3.85 17.60 -1.93
CA LEU A 107 -2.92 18.45 -1.19
C LEU A 107 -2.41 19.64 -2.02
N SER A 108 -2.84 19.75 -3.27
CA SER A 108 -2.45 20.84 -4.17
C SER A 108 -3.64 21.38 -4.97
N PRO A 109 -3.62 22.67 -5.36
CA PRO A 109 -4.64 23.23 -6.24
C PRO A 109 -4.76 22.49 -7.59
N ALA A 110 -3.63 22.02 -8.14
CA ALA A 110 -3.61 21.24 -9.37
C ALA A 110 -4.35 19.90 -9.21
N ALA A 111 -4.17 19.20 -8.09
CA ALA A 111 -4.92 17.98 -7.79
C ALA A 111 -6.43 18.27 -7.64
N VAL A 112 -6.80 19.35 -6.96
CA VAL A 112 -8.22 19.76 -6.85
C VAL A 112 -8.83 20.03 -8.23
N GLN A 113 -8.13 20.77 -9.09
CA GLN A 113 -8.59 21.07 -10.44
C GLN A 113 -8.81 19.79 -11.26
N MET A 114 -7.85 18.86 -11.20
CA MET A 114 -7.96 17.55 -11.85
C MET A 114 -9.15 16.74 -11.31
N LEU A 115 -9.33 16.66 -10.00
CA LEU A 115 -10.41 15.88 -9.38
C LEU A 115 -11.78 16.48 -9.67
N ASN A 116 -11.92 17.80 -9.63
CA ASN A 116 -13.17 18.49 -9.98
C ASN A 116 -13.50 18.44 -11.48
N ALA A 117 -12.55 18.07 -12.34
CA ALA A 117 -12.83 17.77 -13.75
C ALA A 117 -13.44 16.36 -13.95
N SER A 118 -13.50 15.53 -12.89
CA SER A 118 -14.13 14.21 -12.95
C SER A 118 -15.64 14.34 -13.12
N GLY A 119 -16.22 13.50 -13.99
CA GLY A 119 -17.66 13.41 -14.14
C GLY A 119 -18.37 12.85 -12.89
N PRO A 120 -19.70 13.01 -12.78
CA PRO A 120 -20.49 12.42 -11.70
C PRO A 120 -20.24 10.92 -11.55
N GLY A 121 -20.04 10.46 -10.30
CA GLY A 121 -19.80 9.05 -10.00
C GLY A 121 -18.41 8.53 -10.37
N GLY A 122 -17.52 9.36 -10.92
CA GLY A 122 -16.18 8.94 -11.34
C GLY A 122 -15.09 9.06 -10.27
N CYS A 123 -15.31 9.88 -9.23
CA CYS A 123 -14.36 10.10 -8.14
C CYS A 123 -14.99 10.91 -6.99
N GLY A 124 -15.58 10.22 -6.01
CA GLY A 124 -16.23 10.88 -4.86
C GLY A 124 -17.38 11.81 -5.24
N ALA A 125 -17.62 12.84 -4.41
CA ALA A 125 -18.63 13.86 -4.65
C ALA A 125 -18.13 14.89 -5.68
N ALA A 126 -18.58 14.74 -6.93
CA ALA A 126 -18.20 15.60 -8.04
C ALA A 126 -18.36 17.10 -7.72
N GLY A 127 -17.35 17.88 -8.08
CA GLY A 127 -17.31 19.34 -7.90
C GLY A 127 -17.10 19.82 -6.45
N ARG A 128 -16.93 18.91 -5.48
CA ARG A 128 -16.74 19.26 -4.06
C ARG A 128 -15.31 19.04 -3.55
N TRP A 129 -14.36 18.78 -4.43
CA TRP A 129 -12.97 18.60 -3.99
C TRP A 129 -12.39 19.95 -3.58
N ALA A 130 -11.73 19.96 -2.42
CA ALA A 130 -11.02 21.10 -1.87
C ALA A 130 -9.73 20.63 -1.21
N VAL A 131 -8.71 21.51 -1.17
CA VAL A 131 -7.39 21.16 -0.62
C VAL A 131 -7.54 20.79 0.85
N GLY A 132 -6.99 19.64 1.22
CA GLY A 132 -7.01 19.12 2.59
C GLY A 132 -8.33 18.46 3.00
N GLU A 133 -9.36 18.49 2.15
CA GLU A 133 -10.65 17.85 2.43
C GLU A 133 -10.68 16.42 1.88
N GLU A 134 -10.79 15.45 2.78
CA GLU A 134 -10.89 14.04 2.43
C GLU A 134 -12.28 13.71 1.89
N GLN A 135 -12.35 12.86 0.87
CA GLN A 135 -13.61 12.23 0.45
C GLN A 135 -13.46 10.73 0.27
N ASP A 136 -14.56 10.01 0.53
CA ASP A 136 -14.70 8.60 0.21
C ASP A 136 -14.91 8.42 -1.30
N ILE A 137 -14.11 7.53 -1.89
CA ILE A 137 -14.18 7.15 -3.31
C ILE A 137 -14.65 5.70 -3.48
N THR A 138 -15.00 5.02 -2.40
CA THR A 138 -15.46 3.62 -2.38
C THR A 138 -16.80 3.48 -3.09
N GLU A 139 -17.75 4.37 -2.78
CA GLU A 139 -19.10 4.34 -3.36
C GLU A 139 -19.10 4.66 -4.87
N THR A 140 -18.09 5.38 -5.35
CA THR A 140 -17.88 5.63 -6.78
C THR A 140 -17.12 4.52 -7.49
N GLY A 141 -16.85 3.39 -6.81
CA GLY A 141 -16.06 2.30 -7.38
C GLY A 141 -14.60 2.68 -7.62
N GLY A 142 -14.08 3.64 -6.86
CA GLY A 142 -12.74 4.21 -7.00
C GLY A 142 -12.75 5.64 -7.54
N CYS A 143 -11.63 6.04 -8.10
CA CYS A 143 -11.40 7.36 -8.67
C CYS A 143 -10.63 7.22 -9.98
N GLN A 144 -11.31 7.34 -11.11
CA GLN A 144 -10.70 7.16 -12.44
C GLN A 144 -9.60 8.19 -12.71
N ALA A 145 -9.76 9.43 -12.24
CA ALA A 145 -8.77 10.48 -12.40
C ALA A 145 -7.43 10.16 -11.71
N LEU A 146 -7.47 9.34 -10.65
CA LEU A 146 -6.29 8.85 -9.93
C LEU A 146 -5.85 7.45 -10.39
N GLY A 147 -6.51 6.87 -11.39
CA GLY A 147 -6.25 5.51 -11.84
C GLY A 147 -6.68 4.42 -10.85
N ILE A 148 -7.54 4.76 -9.88
CA ILE A 148 -7.97 3.85 -8.81
C ILE A 148 -9.31 3.23 -9.20
N ARG A 149 -9.40 1.90 -9.18
CA ARG A 149 -10.63 1.15 -9.40
C ARG A 149 -10.87 0.24 -8.21
N LEU A 150 -12.08 0.22 -7.66
CA LEU A 150 -12.44 -0.62 -6.53
C LEU A 150 -13.57 -1.61 -6.90
N PRO A 151 -13.56 -2.81 -6.31
CA PRO A 151 -12.42 -3.41 -5.62
C PRO A 151 -11.32 -3.79 -6.63
N HIS A 152 -10.05 -3.72 -6.22
CA HIS A 152 -8.93 -4.25 -7.01
C HIS A 152 -7.98 -5.08 -6.15
N THR A 153 -6.98 -5.68 -6.81
CA THR A 153 -5.95 -6.48 -6.17
C THR A 153 -4.58 -5.94 -6.52
N GLU A 154 -3.75 -5.77 -5.51
CA GLU A 154 -2.34 -5.42 -5.63
C GLU A 154 -1.48 -6.60 -5.21
N TYR A 155 -0.34 -6.75 -5.88
CA TYR A 155 0.65 -7.79 -5.60
C TYR A 155 1.90 -7.11 -5.09
N GLU A 156 2.37 -7.52 -3.93
CA GLU A 156 3.55 -6.95 -3.28
C GLU A 156 4.47 -8.08 -2.83
N LEU A 157 5.76 -7.94 -3.14
CA LEU A 157 6.76 -8.94 -2.80
C LEU A 157 7.25 -8.75 -1.36
N PHE A 158 7.23 -9.82 -0.56
CA PHE A 158 7.75 -9.85 0.82
C PHE A 158 8.92 -10.84 0.93
N LYS A 159 9.95 -10.47 1.69
CA LYS A 159 11.14 -11.28 1.99
C LYS A 159 11.67 -11.00 3.39
#